data_AF-A0A2U4F6G6-F1
#
_entry.id   AF-A0A2U4F6G6-F1
#
_cell.length_a   1.000
_cell.length_b   1.000
_cell.length_c   1.000
_cell.angle_alpha   90.00
_cell.angle_beta   90.00
_cell.angle_gamma   90.00
#
_symmetry.space_group_name_H-M   'P 1'
#
loop_
_entity.id
_entity.type
_entity.pdbx_description
1 polymer ?
#
loop_
_entity_poly.entity_id
_entity_poly.type
_entity_poly.pdbx_seq_one_letter_code
_entity_poly.pdbx_strand_id
1 'polypeptide(L)'
;MIKDFFYFIVIILTKTIIDLFRSFGSIIIFGFILYVLSSITRRIFAKTLGSKTEVYITGWIGTPIHELSHALFCLLFKHKINDIKLFNTKSDTIGYVLHSYDSRSWYQQMGNFFIGVGPIIIGTLIVYLLFILLAPELKNNIFEIPSIKYKQVFNSDILSIFYYTISNIFVYTYNIFINIIKNVVEYSSFKNITFWIFLYLSIAIASHMELSPADISHASKGIIVIFALSLILNTIFIILKVFLKFDIPIFINHFFNRILETYNMLLIFSAIISLFNFLISYIILTPINLIKNGGLINPFTS
;
A
#
# COMPACT_ATOMS: atom_id res chain seq x y z
N MET A 1 30.65 -28.57 -13.91
CA MET A 1 29.59 -29.16 -13.05
C MET A 1 29.36 -28.37 -11.76
N ILE A 2 30.32 -28.29 -10.82
CA ILE A 2 30.10 -27.54 -9.54
C ILE A 2 29.88 -26.03 -9.78
N LYS A 3 30.68 -25.41 -10.65
CA LYS A 3 30.51 -23.99 -11.03
C LYS A 3 29.16 -23.71 -11.68
N ASP A 4 28.70 -24.62 -12.55
CA ASP A 4 27.42 -24.47 -13.26
C ASP A 4 26.23 -24.64 -12.31
N PHE A 5 26.33 -25.59 -11.38
CA PHE A 5 25.34 -25.77 -10.32
C PHE A 5 25.25 -24.56 -9.39
N PHE A 6 26.40 -23.98 -9.00
CA PHE A 6 26.43 -22.76 -8.21
C PHE A 6 25.82 -21.57 -8.98
N TYR A 7 26.15 -21.42 -10.26
CA TYR A 7 25.58 -20.38 -11.11
C TYR A 7 24.05 -20.51 -11.24
N PHE A 8 23.55 -21.73 -11.39
CA PHE A 8 22.11 -22.02 -11.42
C PHE A 8 21.40 -21.61 -10.12
N ILE A 9 21.98 -21.93 -8.96
CA ILE A 9 21.42 -21.51 -7.65
C ILE A 9 21.37 -19.98 -7.55
N VAL A 10 22.46 -19.29 -7.92
CA VAL A 10 22.50 -17.82 -7.89
C VAL A 10 21.42 -17.23 -8.78
N ILE A 11 21.23 -17.74 -10.00
CA ILE A 11 20.17 -17.26 -10.91
C ILE A 11 18.79 -17.39 -10.27
N ILE A 12 18.46 -18.55 -9.70
CA ILE A 12 17.14 -18.80 -9.10
C ILE A 12 16.90 -17.87 -7.91
N LEU A 13 17.89 -17.75 -7.02
CA LEU A 13 17.79 -16.90 -5.84
C LEU A 13 17.62 -15.43 -6.25
N THR A 14 18.46 -14.93 -7.14
CA THR A 14 18.38 -13.56 -7.65
C THR A 14 17.02 -13.30 -8.31
N LYS A 15 16.55 -14.20 -9.18
CA LYS A 15 15.25 -14.08 -9.84
C LYS A 15 14.11 -14.01 -8.82
N THR A 16 14.14 -14.88 -7.81
CA THR A 16 13.15 -14.93 -6.74
C THR A 16 13.12 -13.65 -5.93
N ILE A 17 14.29 -13.11 -5.56
CA ILE A 17 14.38 -11.84 -4.84
C ILE A 17 13.82 -10.68 -5.68
N ILE A 18 14.16 -10.62 -6.97
CA ILE A 18 13.68 -9.58 -7.87
C ILE A 18 12.15 -9.64 -8.02
N ASP A 19 11.59 -10.84 -8.21
CA ASP A 19 10.14 -10.99 -8.40
C ASP A 19 9.35 -10.64 -7.13
N LEU A 20 9.88 -11.01 -5.95
CA LEU A 20 9.28 -10.62 -4.67
C LEU A 20 9.37 -9.11 -4.44
N PHE A 21 10.52 -8.50 -4.72
CA PHE A 21 10.70 -7.06 -4.59
C PHE A 21 9.76 -6.30 -5.54
N ARG A 22 9.63 -6.75 -6.79
CA ARG A 22 8.70 -6.15 -7.77
C ARG A 22 7.24 -6.30 -7.37
N SER A 23 6.88 -7.41 -6.72
CA SER A 23 5.49 -7.71 -6.35
C SER A 23 5.05 -7.04 -5.04
N PHE A 24 5.93 -6.99 -4.04
CA PHE A 24 5.58 -6.60 -2.66
C PHE A 24 6.40 -5.43 -2.12
N GLY A 25 7.49 -5.04 -2.78
CA GLY A 25 8.38 -3.97 -2.30
C GLY A 25 7.65 -2.63 -2.15
N SER A 26 6.79 -2.28 -3.11
CA SER A 26 5.97 -1.06 -3.03
C SER A 26 5.00 -1.06 -1.86
N ILE A 27 4.37 -2.20 -1.54
CA ILE A 27 3.46 -2.34 -0.39
C ILE A 27 4.18 -2.01 0.91
N ILE A 28 5.38 -2.57 1.09
CA ILE A 28 6.15 -2.37 2.31
C ILE A 28 6.60 -0.91 2.41
N ILE A 29 7.14 -0.35 1.32
CA ILE A 29 7.62 1.04 1.27
C ILE A 29 6.47 2.02 1.53
N PHE A 30 5.39 1.95 0.76
CA PHE A 30 4.25 2.85 0.91
C PHE A 30 3.49 2.60 2.21
N GLY A 31 3.41 1.36 2.69
CA GLY A 31 2.80 1.05 3.97
C GLY A 31 3.53 1.68 5.15
N PHE A 32 4.87 1.69 5.11
CA PHE A 32 5.66 2.44 6.08
C PHE A 32 5.47 3.96 5.95
N ILE A 33 5.46 4.50 4.73
CA ILE A 33 5.21 5.93 4.49
C ILE A 33 3.84 6.34 5.05
N LEU A 34 2.78 5.58 4.75
CA LEU A 34 1.43 5.80 5.25
C LEU A 34 1.38 5.73 6.77
N TYR A 35 2.10 4.79 7.38
CA TYR A 35 2.21 4.67 8.83
C TYR A 35 2.83 5.91 9.47
N VAL A 36 3.94 6.39 8.91
CA VAL A 36 4.60 7.61 9.39
C VAL A 36 3.67 8.82 9.25
N LEU A 37 3.07 9.03 8.07
CA LEU A 37 2.19 10.17 7.81
C LEU A 37 0.97 10.19 8.74
N SER A 38 0.32 9.05 8.90
CA SER A 38 -0.90 8.95 9.71
C SER A 38 -0.59 9.02 11.21
N SER A 39 0.53 8.44 11.65
CA SER A 39 1.01 8.57 13.03
C SER A 39 1.34 10.00 13.41
N ILE A 40 1.99 10.75 12.52
CA ILE A 40 2.29 12.17 12.74
C ILE A 40 1.00 12.98 12.75
N THR A 41 0.09 12.74 11.80
CA THR A 41 -1.22 13.42 11.73
C THR A 41 -2.02 13.21 13.02
N ARG A 42 -2.12 11.96 13.50
CA ARG A 42 -2.74 11.62 14.79
C ARG A 42 -2.16 12.39 15.97
N ARG A 43 -0.85 12.53 16.04
CA ARG A 43 -0.18 13.29 17.13
C ARG A 43 -0.56 14.77 17.11
N ILE A 44 -0.68 15.38 15.92
CA ILE A 44 -1.13 16.78 15.79
C ILE A 44 -2.54 16.93 16.35
N PHE A 45 -3.48 16.09 15.93
CA PHE A 45 -4.84 16.10 16.48
C PHE A 45 -4.85 15.87 17.99
N ALA A 46 -4.08 14.90 18.47
CA ALA A 46 -4.02 14.55 19.88
C ALA A 46 -3.56 15.70 20.76
N LYS A 47 -2.51 16.44 20.34
CA LYS A 47 -1.95 17.58 21.08
C LYS A 47 -2.88 18.79 21.09
N THR A 48 -3.61 19.04 20.01
CA THR A 48 -4.44 20.26 19.88
C THR A 48 -5.86 20.07 20.38
N LEU A 49 -6.53 19.01 19.90
CA LEU A 49 -7.97 18.79 20.11
C LEU A 49 -8.25 17.61 21.06
N GLY A 50 -7.25 16.77 21.34
CA GLY A 50 -7.36 15.58 22.18
C GLY A 50 -7.31 14.30 21.35
N SER A 51 -6.79 13.22 21.94
CA SER A 51 -6.44 11.96 21.26
C SER A 51 -7.59 11.27 20.54
N LYS A 52 -8.83 11.55 20.93
CA LYS A 52 -10.03 10.92 20.35
C LYS A 52 -10.54 11.62 19.08
N THR A 53 -10.09 12.84 18.79
CA THR A 53 -10.70 13.68 17.75
C THR A 53 -10.51 13.13 16.34
N GLU A 54 -9.30 12.70 16.01
CA GLU A 54 -8.99 12.13 14.69
C GLU A 54 -9.74 10.81 14.46
N VAL A 55 -9.86 9.99 15.50
CA VAL A 55 -10.64 8.75 15.49
C VAL A 55 -12.12 9.00 15.16
N TYR A 56 -12.70 10.10 15.61
CA TYR A 56 -14.08 10.46 15.29
C TYR A 56 -14.26 11.08 13.89
N ILE A 57 -13.23 11.75 13.36
CA ILE A 57 -13.33 12.43 12.05
C ILE A 57 -13.07 11.46 10.91
N THR A 58 -12.02 10.63 11.00
CA THR A 58 -11.59 9.74 9.91
C THR A 58 -11.69 8.25 10.30
N GLY A 59 -11.48 7.92 11.58
CA GLY A 59 -11.40 6.54 12.05
C GLY A 59 -12.70 5.74 11.93
N TRP A 60 -13.86 6.37 12.01
CA TRP A 60 -15.16 5.66 11.94
C TRP A 60 -15.41 4.96 10.59
N ILE A 61 -14.75 5.39 9.52
CA ILE A 61 -14.77 4.72 8.20
C ILE A 61 -13.50 3.89 8.02
N GLY A 62 -12.35 4.52 8.26
CA GLY A 62 -11.05 3.94 7.97
C GLY A 62 -10.76 2.68 8.78
N THR A 63 -11.03 2.71 10.09
CA THR A 63 -10.73 1.57 10.97
C THR A 63 -11.62 0.35 10.68
N PRO A 64 -12.94 0.45 10.49
CA PRO A 64 -13.73 -0.71 10.08
C PRO A 64 -13.25 -1.33 8.78
N ILE A 65 -12.87 -0.52 7.77
CA ILE A 65 -12.31 -1.05 6.52
C ILE A 65 -10.99 -1.77 6.78
N HIS A 66 -10.11 -1.21 7.62
CA HIS A 66 -8.86 -1.84 8.02
C HIS A 66 -9.09 -3.22 8.65
N GLU A 67 -9.92 -3.31 9.69
CA GLU A 67 -10.19 -4.57 10.39
C GLU A 67 -10.95 -5.57 9.51
N LEU A 68 -11.89 -5.12 8.69
CA LEU A 68 -12.56 -5.97 7.71
C LEU A 68 -11.59 -6.53 6.66
N SER A 69 -10.52 -5.80 6.34
CA SER A 69 -9.48 -6.29 5.43
C SER A 69 -8.72 -7.46 6.04
N HIS A 70 -8.33 -7.37 7.32
CA HIS A 70 -7.75 -8.51 8.04
C HIS A 70 -8.71 -9.70 8.09
N ALA A 71 -9.98 -9.46 8.41
CA ALA A 71 -11.00 -10.50 8.48
C ALA A 71 -11.23 -11.18 7.13
N LEU A 72 -11.28 -10.42 6.03
CA LEU A 72 -11.42 -10.95 4.68
C LEU A 72 -10.27 -11.89 4.34
N PHE A 73 -9.03 -11.48 4.60
CA PHE A 73 -7.87 -12.34 4.34
C PHE A 73 -7.81 -13.54 5.30
N CYS A 74 -8.30 -13.41 6.54
CA CYS A 74 -8.46 -14.56 7.42
C CYS A 74 -9.37 -15.63 6.78
N LEU A 75 -10.50 -15.22 6.19
CA LEU A 75 -11.41 -16.14 5.50
C LEU A 75 -10.76 -16.77 4.26
N LEU A 76 -10.11 -15.97 3.42
CA LEU A 76 -9.43 -16.46 2.21
C LEU A 76 -8.37 -17.52 2.55
N PHE A 77 -7.58 -17.28 3.59
CA PHE A 77 -6.51 -18.19 4.01
C PHE A 77 -6.94 -19.24 5.02
N LYS A 78 -8.25 -19.38 5.29
CA LYS A 78 -8.82 -20.38 6.21
C LYS A 78 -8.28 -20.26 7.65
N HIS A 79 -8.01 -19.05 8.11
CA HIS A 79 -7.75 -18.76 9.52
C HIS A 79 -9.08 -18.73 10.28
N LYS A 80 -9.05 -19.16 11.54
CA LYS A 80 -10.20 -19.07 12.44
C LYS A 80 -10.19 -17.69 13.08
N ILE A 81 -11.20 -16.88 12.81
CA ILE A 81 -11.43 -15.62 13.52
C ILE A 81 -12.00 -15.98 14.90
N ASN A 82 -11.28 -15.60 15.95
CA ASN A 82 -11.65 -15.86 17.33
C ASN A 82 -12.49 -14.72 17.91
N ASP A 83 -12.12 -13.49 17.59
CA ASP A 83 -12.82 -12.29 18.01
C ASP A 83 -12.57 -11.17 17.00
N ILE A 84 -13.55 -10.29 16.81
CA ILE A 84 -13.45 -9.16 15.89
C ILE A 84 -14.14 -7.94 16.49
N LYS A 85 -13.42 -6.82 16.49
CA LYS A 85 -13.94 -5.53 16.90
C LYS A 85 -13.53 -4.46 15.89
N LEU A 86 -14.51 -3.99 15.12
CA LEU A 86 -14.25 -3.06 14.02
C LEU A 86 -13.97 -1.63 14.48
N PHE A 87 -14.57 -1.21 15.60
CA PHE A 87 -14.42 0.13 16.12
C PHE A 87 -14.72 0.20 17.62
N ASN A 88 -13.84 0.84 18.39
CA ASN A 88 -14.00 1.11 19.80
C ASN A 88 -13.38 2.46 20.19
N THR A 89 -14.16 3.30 20.85
CA THR A 89 -13.72 4.63 21.31
C THR A 89 -13.44 4.68 22.82
N LYS A 90 -13.67 3.56 23.51
CA LYS A 90 -13.54 3.43 24.98
C LYS A 90 -12.25 2.75 25.43
N SER A 91 -11.57 2.00 24.58
CA SER A 91 -10.27 1.37 24.88
C SER A 91 -9.13 2.07 24.15
N ASP A 92 -7.89 1.76 24.55
CA ASP A 92 -6.67 2.25 23.88
C ASP A 92 -6.52 1.68 22.45
N THR A 93 -7.15 0.53 22.16
CA THR A 93 -7.21 -0.06 20.80
C THR A 93 -8.49 0.39 20.08
N ILE A 94 -8.34 0.97 18.89
CA ILE A 94 -9.47 1.47 18.08
C ILE A 94 -10.21 0.31 17.38
N GLY A 95 -9.50 -0.74 16.99
CA GLY A 95 -10.05 -1.96 16.38
C GLY A 95 -9.10 -3.13 16.59
N TYR A 96 -9.58 -4.35 16.35
CA TYR A 96 -8.73 -5.55 16.24
C TYR A 96 -9.45 -6.73 15.57
N VAL A 97 -8.66 -7.63 14.97
CA VAL A 97 -9.05 -8.97 14.57
C VAL A 97 -8.13 -10.00 15.23
N LEU A 98 -8.67 -10.78 16.17
CA LEU A 98 -7.95 -11.91 16.76
C LEU A 98 -8.24 -13.16 15.92
N HIS A 99 -7.19 -13.81 15.44
CA HIS A 99 -7.32 -15.03 14.64
C HIS A 99 -6.30 -16.09 15.05
N SER A 100 -6.56 -17.34 14.68
CA SER A 100 -5.68 -18.49 14.88
C SER A 100 -5.55 -19.32 13.60
N TYR A 101 -4.41 -20.01 13.45
CA TYR A 101 -4.08 -20.79 12.26
C TYR A 101 -3.25 -22.02 12.63
N ASP A 102 -3.27 -23.05 11.77
CA ASP A 102 -2.40 -24.23 11.85
C ASP A 102 -1.01 -23.88 11.29
N SER A 103 -0.03 -23.82 12.18
CA SER A 103 1.38 -23.53 11.84
C SER A 103 2.04 -24.59 10.97
N ARG A 104 1.41 -25.76 10.77
CA ARG A 104 1.91 -26.80 9.85
C ARG A 104 1.45 -26.58 8.41
N SER A 105 0.38 -25.80 8.20
CA SER A 105 -0.16 -25.52 6.87
C SER A 105 0.59 -24.37 6.20
N TRP A 106 1.32 -24.66 5.11
CA TRP A 106 2.00 -23.62 4.32
C TRP A 106 1.02 -22.60 3.73
N TYR A 107 -0.20 -23.03 3.39
CA TYR A 107 -1.23 -22.14 2.88
C TYR A 107 -1.64 -21.09 3.92
N GLN A 108 -1.88 -21.50 5.17
CA GLN A 108 -2.25 -20.59 6.25
C GLN A 108 -1.05 -19.73 6.68
N GLN A 109 0.16 -20.31 6.75
CA GLN A 109 1.36 -19.54 7.04
C GLN A 109 1.61 -18.42 6.02
N MET A 110 1.44 -18.71 4.72
CA MET A 110 1.44 -17.70 3.65
C MET A 110 0.37 -16.63 3.90
N GLY A 111 -0.80 -17.04 4.38
CA GLY A 111 -1.89 -16.14 4.75
C GLY A 111 -1.51 -15.05 5.75
N ASN A 112 -0.58 -15.30 6.67
CA ASN A 112 -0.11 -14.27 7.61
C ASN A 112 0.45 -13.02 6.89
N PHE A 113 1.10 -13.20 5.74
CA PHE A 113 1.56 -12.08 4.91
C PHE A 113 0.39 -11.23 4.42
N PHE A 114 -0.55 -11.86 3.74
CA PHE A 114 -1.69 -11.18 3.13
C PHE A 114 -2.68 -10.62 4.15
N ILE A 115 -2.82 -11.25 5.31
CA ILE A 115 -3.58 -10.68 6.43
C ILE A 115 -2.91 -9.41 6.89
N GLY A 116 -1.60 -9.42 7.16
CA GLY A 116 -0.88 -8.23 7.60
C GLY A 116 -0.91 -7.08 6.59
N VAL A 117 -0.71 -7.36 5.29
CA VAL A 117 -0.79 -6.30 4.25
C VAL A 117 -2.20 -6.02 3.73
N GLY A 118 -3.19 -6.74 4.26
CA GLY A 118 -4.57 -6.71 3.79
C GLY A 118 -5.21 -5.33 3.77
N PRO A 119 -5.08 -4.52 4.84
CA PRO A 119 -5.60 -3.16 4.88
C PRO A 119 -5.13 -2.29 3.73
N ILE A 120 -3.86 -2.39 3.34
CA ILE A 120 -3.33 -1.64 2.18
C ILE A 120 -3.99 -2.12 0.89
N ILE A 121 -4.04 -3.43 0.66
CA ILE A 121 -4.57 -3.98 -0.60
C ILE A 121 -6.03 -3.56 -0.78
N ILE A 122 -6.85 -3.77 0.24
CA ILE A 122 -8.29 -3.51 0.19
C ILE A 122 -8.59 -2.01 0.29
N GLY A 123 -7.90 -1.27 1.17
CA GLY A 123 -8.06 0.17 1.30
C GLY A 123 -7.77 0.89 -0.02
N THR A 124 -6.66 0.54 -0.68
CA THR A 124 -6.27 1.09 -1.98
C THR A 124 -7.30 0.77 -3.07
N LEU A 125 -7.84 -0.47 -3.07
CA LEU A 125 -8.89 -0.87 -4.00
C LEU A 125 -10.19 -0.09 -3.77
N ILE A 126 -10.60 0.11 -2.51
CA ILE A 126 -11.80 0.88 -2.19
C ILE A 126 -11.62 2.35 -2.61
N VAL A 127 -10.47 2.96 -2.35
CA VAL A 127 -10.17 4.33 -2.83
C VAL A 127 -10.29 4.41 -4.35
N TYR A 128 -9.79 3.42 -5.09
CA TYR A 128 -9.95 3.36 -6.55
C TYR A 128 -11.41 3.22 -7.00
N LEU A 129 -12.19 2.38 -6.32
CA LEU A 129 -13.63 2.24 -6.60
C LEU A 129 -14.36 3.56 -6.34
N LEU A 130 -14.06 4.24 -5.23
CA LEU A 130 -14.60 5.56 -4.92
C LEU A 130 -14.19 6.61 -5.97
N PHE A 131 -12.97 6.55 -6.47
CA PHE A 131 -12.51 7.41 -7.57
C PHE A 131 -13.36 7.22 -8.84
N ILE A 132 -13.59 5.96 -9.24
CA ILE A 132 -14.43 5.66 -10.42
C ILE A 132 -15.89 6.10 -10.20
N LEU A 133 -16.43 5.94 -8.99
CA LEU A 133 -17.84 6.19 -8.72
C LEU A 133 -18.16 7.67 -8.47
N LEU A 134 -17.32 8.36 -7.68
CA LEU A 134 -17.63 9.68 -7.12
C LEU A 134 -16.83 10.82 -7.74
N ALA A 135 -15.77 10.52 -8.50
CA ALA A 135 -14.94 11.52 -9.15
C ALA A 135 -14.93 11.39 -10.69
N PRO A 136 -16.11 11.38 -11.36
CA PRO A 136 -16.17 11.24 -12.81
C PRO A 136 -15.44 12.34 -13.58
N GLU A 137 -15.41 13.55 -13.02
CA GLU A 137 -14.70 14.72 -13.58
C GLU A 137 -13.17 14.52 -13.57
N LEU A 138 -12.64 13.71 -12.64
CA LEU A 138 -11.20 13.45 -12.51
C LEU A 138 -10.72 12.25 -13.35
N LYS A 139 -11.65 11.49 -13.96
CA LYS A 139 -11.38 10.18 -14.59
C LYS A 139 -10.33 10.21 -15.68
N ASN A 140 -10.32 11.27 -16.48
CA ASN A 140 -9.46 11.34 -17.65
C ASN A 140 -8.05 11.84 -17.35
N ASN A 141 -7.72 12.21 -16.10
CA ASN A 141 -6.50 12.98 -15.88
C ASN A 141 -5.59 12.48 -14.75
N ILE A 142 -6.08 11.83 -13.68
CA ILE A 142 -5.19 11.54 -12.52
C ILE A 142 -4.17 10.43 -12.81
N PHE A 143 -4.62 9.30 -13.35
CA PHE A 143 -3.79 8.12 -13.60
C PHE A 143 -3.29 8.03 -15.04
N GLU A 144 -3.54 9.06 -15.86
CA GLU A 144 -2.93 9.17 -17.18
C GLU A 144 -1.48 9.63 -17.03
N ILE A 145 -0.57 8.68 -17.15
CA ILE A 145 0.86 8.93 -17.10
C ILE A 145 1.40 8.79 -18.52
N PRO A 146 2.14 9.78 -19.05
CA PRO A 146 2.79 9.65 -20.34
C PRO A 146 3.63 8.37 -20.36
N SER A 147 3.42 7.52 -21.37
CA SER A 147 4.22 6.29 -21.50
C SER A 147 5.67 6.71 -21.69
N ILE A 148 6.47 6.68 -20.63
CA ILE A 148 7.89 6.93 -20.77
C ILE A 148 8.46 5.67 -21.39
N LYS A 149 8.66 5.72 -22.72
CA LYS A 149 9.47 4.77 -23.46
C LYS A 149 10.93 4.98 -23.05
N TYR A 150 11.27 4.65 -21.80
CA TYR A 150 12.65 4.33 -21.50
C TYR A 150 12.99 3.16 -22.40
N LYS A 151 13.92 3.42 -23.32
CA LYS A 151 14.55 2.39 -24.13
C LYS A 151 14.90 1.27 -23.16
N GLN A 152 14.27 0.11 -23.29
CA GLN A 152 14.63 -1.08 -22.52
C GLN A 152 16.13 -1.30 -22.78
N VAL A 153 16.98 -0.78 -21.90
CA VAL A 153 18.39 -1.12 -21.89
C VAL A 153 18.39 -2.53 -21.32
N PHE A 154 18.23 -3.51 -22.22
CA PHE A 154 18.33 -4.95 -21.98
C PHE A 154 19.77 -5.34 -21.61
N ASN A 155 20.47 -4.55 -20.82
CA ASN A 155 21.57 -5.09 -20.04
C ASN A 155 20.90 -5.72 -18.81
N SER A 156 20.90 -7.05 -18.79
CA SER A 156 20.33 -7.94 -17.77
C SER A 156 21.00 -7.83 -16.39
N ASP A 157 21.57 -6.67 -16.08
CA ASP A 157 22.21 -6.40 -14.82
C ASP A 157 21.15 -6.03 -13.79
N ILE A 158 21.20 -6.71 -12.64
CA ILE A 158 20.27 -6.52 -11.53
C ILE A 158 20.12 -5.04 -11.18
N LEU A 159 21.23 -4.28 -11.21
CA LEU A 159 21.26 -2.85 -10.89
C LEU A 159 20.40 -2.00 -11.82
N SER A 160 20.31 -2.35 -13.12
CA SER A 160 19.50 -1.61 -14.09
C SER A 160 18.01 -1.78 -13.81
N ILE A 161 17.58 -2.98 -13.41
CA ILE A 161 16.20 -3.30 -13.03
C ILE A 161 15.79 -2.52 -11.78
N PHE A 162 16.66 -2.47 -10.76
CA PHE A 162 16.42 -1.69 -9.55
C PHE A 162 16.32 -0.20 -9.87
N TYR A 163 17.29 0.35 -10.61
CA TYR A 163 17.27 1.75 -11.01
C TYR A 163 15.99 2.12 -11.76
N TYR A 164 15.58 1.30 -12.74
CA TYR A 164 14.36 1.50 -13.52
C TYR A 164 13.09 1.46 -12.65
N THR A 165 13.02 0.49 -11.73
CA THR A 165 11.88 0.35 -10.82
C THR A 165 11.74 1.59 -9.94
N ILE A 166 12.84 2.06 -9.37
CA ILE A 166 12.87 3.25 -8.51
C ILE A 166 12.56 4.51 -9.33
N SER A 167 13.14 4.68 -10.53
CA SER A 167 12.87 5.84 -11.38
C SER A 167 11.39 5.94 -11.76
N ASN A 168 10.75 4.81 -12.05
CA ASN A 168 9.32 4.77 -12.36
C ASN A 168 8.47 5.25 -11.17
N ILE A 169 8.82 4.87 -9.93
CA ILE A 169 8.10 5.35 -8.74
C ILE A 169 8.16 6.88 -8.65
N PHE A 170 9.33 7.49 -8.87
CA PHE A 170 9.47 8.96 -8.85
C PHE A 170 8.69 9.65 -9.97
N VAL A 171 8.78 9.12 -11.19
CA VAL A 171 8.00 9.60 -12.34
C VAL A 171 6.51 9.54 -12.06
N TYR A 172 6.02 8.41 -11.56
CA TYR A 172 4.61 8.23 -11.25
C TYR A 172 4.15 9.17 -10.14
N THR A 173 4.97 9.34 -9.10
CA THR A 173 4.71 10.28 -8.01
C THR A 173 4.59 11.72 -8.54
N TYR A 174 5.54 12.16 -9.37
CA TYR A 174 5.51 13.50 -9.95
C TYR A 174 4.26 13.72 -10.82
N ASN A 175 3.97 12.79 -11.74
CA ASN A 175 2.83 12.96 -12.65
C ASN A 175 1.50 12.94 -11.90
N ILE A 176 1.29 11.98 -10.98
CA ILE A 176 0.07 11.91 -10.18
C ILE A 176 -0.09 13.18 -9.34
N PHE A 177 0.98 13.68 -8.72
CA PHE A 177 0.95 14.93 -7.96
C PHE A 177 0.54 16.12 -8.83
N ILE A 178 1.19 16.31 -9.98
CA ILE A 178 0.86 17.40 -10.92
C ILE A 178 -0.57 17.28 -11.42
N ASN A 179 -1.03 16.07 -11.74
CA ASN A 179 -2.39 15.83 -12.20
C ASN A 179 -3.41 16.16 -11.11
N ILE A 180 -3.17 15.79 -9.84
CA ILE A 180 -4.03 16.20 -8.72
C ILE A 180 -4.11 17.72 -8.65
N ILE A 181 -2.97 18.43 -8.66
CA ILE A 181 -2.95 19.90 -8.59
C ILE A 181 -3.73 20.53 -9.74
N LYS A 182 -3.54 20.06 -10.98
CA LYS A 182 -4.27 20.57 -12.15
C LYS A 182 -5.78 20.41 -11.99
N ASN A 183 -6.25 19.23 -11.57
CA ASN A 183 -7.67 18.98 -11.40
C ASN A 183 -8.28 19.76 -10.22
N VAL A 184 -7.50 20.00 -9.16
CA VAL A 184 -7.93 20.87 -8.05
C VAL A 184 -8.03 22.31 -8.52
N VAL A 185 -7.05 22.84 -9.26
CA VAL A 185 -7.09 24.21 -9.79
C VAL A 185 -8.24 24.42 -10.77
N GLU A 186 -8.72 23.35 -11.41
CA GLU A 186 -9.89 23.42 -12.28
C GLU A 186 -11.16 23.75 -11.48
N TYR A 187 -11.79 24.87 -11.80
CA TYR A 187 -12.92 25.44 -11.07
C TYR A 187 -14.19 24.57 -11.07
N SER A 188 -14.31 23.65 -12.04
CA SER A 188 -15.41 22.68 -12.16
C SER A 188 -15.45 21.70 -10.97
N SER A 189 -14.30 21.09 -10.66
CA SER A 189 -14.14 20.08 -9.60
C SER A 189 -14.61 20.58 -8.23
N PHE A 190 -14.31 21.83 -7.89
CA PHE A 190 -14.62 22.42 -6.58
C PHE A 190 -16.12 22.62 -6.32
N LYS A 191 -16.92 22.78 -7.38
CA LYS A 191 -18.37 22.97 -7.26
C LYS A 191 -19.12 21.66 -7.04
N ASN A 192 -18.52 20.54 -7.40
CA ASN A 192 -19.19 19.26 -7.31
C ASN A 192 -19.09 18.69 -5.89
N ILE A 193 -20.25 18.41 -5.28
CA ILE A 193 -20.30 17.78 -3.95
C ILE A 193 -19.70 16.37 -3.94
N THR A 194 -19.79 15.63 -5.05
CA THR A 194 -19.25 14.26 -5.13
C THR A 194 -17.73 14.25 -5.04
N PHE A 195 -17.06 15.30 -5.52
CA PHE A 195 -15.62 15.51 -5.36
C PHE A 195 -15.22 15.62 -3.88
N TRP A 196 -15.96 16.42 -3.11
CA TRP A 196 -15.69 16.59 -1.68
C TRP A 196 -15.96 15.34 -0.86
N ILE A 197 -17.04 14.62 -1.19
CA ILE A 197 -17.33 13.30 -0.59
C ILE A 197 -16.21 12.32 -0.92
N PHE A 198 -15.79 12.24 -2.18
CA PHE A 198 -14.67 11.41 -2.61
C PHE A 198 -13.39 11.74 -1.85
N LEU A 199 -13.05 13.03 -1.75
CA LEU A 199 -11.83 13.48 -1.09
C LEU A 199 -11.85 13.12 0.40
N TYR A 200 -12.95 13.40 1.09
CA TYR A 200 -13.11 13.05 2.50
C TYR A 200 -12.99 11.54 2.75
N LEU A 201 -13.70 10.71 1.96
CA LEU A 201 -13.62 9.26 2.09
C LEU A 201 -12.21 8.74 1.77
N SER A 202 -11.56 9.29 0.74
CA SER A 202 -10.19 8.91 0.39
C SER A 202 -9.20 9.24 1.49
N ILE A 203 -9.33 10.41 2.13
CA ILE A 203 -8.53 10.79 3.30
C ILE A 203 -8.79 9.83 4.46
N ALA A 204 -10.06 9.56 4.76
CA ALA A 204 -10.44 8.69 5.87
C ALA A 204 -9.91 7.26 5.71
N ILE A 205 -9.90 6.72 4.50
CA ILE A 205 -9.39 5.38 4.23
C ILE A 205 -7.86 5.39 4.13
N ALA A 206 -7.26 6.35 3.42
CA ALA A 206 -5.81 6.44 3.25
C ALA A 206 -5.06 6.61 4.57
N SER A 207 -5.59 7.40 5.50
CA SER A 207 -4.97 7.61 6.82
C SER A 207 -5.13 6.43 7.78
N HIS A 208 -5.95 5.43 7.44
CA HIS A 208 -6.18 4.24 8.30
C HIS A 208 -5.83 2.92 7.60
N MET A 209 -5.39 2.92 6.35
CA MET A 209 -4.90 1.71 5.66
C MET A 209 -3.40 1.43 5.90
N GLU A 210 -2.76 2.16 6.80
CA GLU A 210 -1.34 2.01 7.16
C GLU A 210 -0.97 0.61 7.68
N LEU A 211 0.31 0.23 7.62
CA LEU A 211 0.79 -0.99 8.27
C LEU A 211 1.31 -0.65 9.67
N SER A 212 0.61 -1.13 10.70
CA SER A 212 1.11 -1.02 12.06
C SER A 212 2.30 -1.97 12.29
N PRO A 213 3.12 -1.74 13.33
CA PRO A 213 4.17 -2.68 13.70
C PRO A 213 3.67 -4.10 13.96
N ALA A 214 2.44 -4.26 14.46
CA ALA A 214 1.81 -5.57 14.65
C ALA A 214 1.52 -6.25 13.31
N ASP A 215 1.03 -5.51 12.32
CA ASP A 215 0.73 -6.03 10.98
C ASP A 215 1.98 -6.48 10.26
N ILE A 216 3.06 -5.68 10.36
CA ILE A 216 4.38 -6.02 9.81
C ILE A 216 4.93 -7.28 10.48
N SER A 217 4.79 -7.40 11.80
CA SER A 217 5.24 -8.59 12.53
C SER A 217 4.50 -9.84 12.06
N HIS A 218 3.19 -9.78 11.87
CA HIS A 218 2.42 -10.89 11.29
C HIS A 218 2.84 -11.17 9.85
N ALA A 219 2.99 -10.13 9.03
CA ALA A 219 3.34 -10.30 7.63
C ALA A 219 4.74 -10.94 7.43
N SER A 220 5.68 -10.60 8.31
CA SER A 220 7.04 -11.14 8.30
C SER A 220 7.11 -12.66 8.46
N LYS A 221 6.13 -13.28 9.13
CA LYS A 221 6.06 -14.75 9.25
C LYS A 221 5.66 -15.40 7.92
N GLY A 222 4.76 -14.77 7.17
CA GLY A 222 4.29 -15.29 5.88
C GLY A 222 5.28 -15.10 4.74
N ILE A 223 6.13 -14.07 4.78
CA ILE A 223 7.09 -13.79 3.69
C ILE A 223 8.09 -14.94 3.49
N ILE A 224 8.44 -15.68 4.55
CA ILE A 224 9.36 -16.82 4.49
C ILE A 224 8.75 -17.94 3.64
N VAL A 225 7.46 -18.26 3.86
CA VAL A 225 6.77 -19.28 3.07
C VAL A 225 6.53 -18.81 1.64
N ILE A 226 6.20 -17.53 1.44
CA ILE A 226 6.10 -16.94 0.10
C ILE A 226 7.43 -17.03 -0.64
N PHE A 227 8.56 -16.78 0.05
CA PHE A 227 9.89 -16.92 -0.53
C PHE A 227 10.16 -18.36 -0.95
N ALA A 228 9.90 -19.33 -0.08
CA ALA A 228 10.08 -20.75 -0.39
C ALA A 228 9.21 -21.20 -1.58
N LEU A 229 7.93 -20.83 -1.61
CA LEU A 229 7.03 -21.15 -2.73
C LEU A 229 7.46 -20.48 -4.03
N SER A 230 7.88 -19.21 -3.98
CA SER A 230 8.38 -18.48 -5.15
C SER A 230 9.68 -19.09 -5.68
N LEU A 231 10.55 -19.56 -4.78
CA LEU A 231 11.78 -20.26 -5.14
C LEU A 231 11.48 -21.55 -5.91
N ILE A 232 10.52 -22.34 -5.43
CA ILE A 232 10.08 -23.59 -6.09
C ILE A 232 9.49 -23.26 -7.47
N LEU A 233 8.57 -22.29 -7.54
CA LEU A 233 7.94 -21.89 -8.80
C LEU A 233 8.97 -21.38 -9.83
N ASN A 234 9.89 -20.52 -9.43
CA ASN A 234 10.94 -20.01 -10.31
C ASN A 234 11.89 -21.12 -10.78
N THR A 235 12.21 -22.08 -9.91
CA THR A 235 13.00 -23.25 -10.28
C THR A 235 12.27 -24.06 -11.36
N ILE A 236 10.98 -24.33 -11.17
CA ILE A 236 10.15 -25.04 -12.15
C ILE A 236 10.12 -24.28 -13.49
N PHE A 237 9.87 -22.97 -13.48
CA PHE A 237 9.82 -22.19 -14.72
C PHE A 237 11.16 -22.17 -15.48
N ILE A 238 12.28 -22.07 -14.77
CA ILE A 238 13.60 -22.13 -15.41
C ILE A 238 13.85 -23.52 -16.00
N ILE A 239 13.50 -24.59 -15.30
CA ILE A 239 13.61 -25.97 -15.81
C ILE A 239 12.74 -26.16 -17.07
N LEU A 240 11.48 -25.74 -17.04
CA LEU A 240 10.57 -25.80 -18.19
C LEU A 240 11.14 -25.03 -19.39
N LYS A 241 11.72 -23.84 -19.15
CA LYS A 241 12.36 -23.04 -20.20
C LYS A 241 13.58 -23.73 -20.79
N VAL A 242 14.48 -24.25 -19.96
CA VAL A 242 15.75 -24.85 -20.42
C VAL A 242 15.51 -26.19 -21.12
N PHE A 243 14.68 -27.07 -20.56
CA PHE A 243 14.49 -28.43 -21.06
C PHE A 243 13.36 -28.56 -22.08
N LEU A 244 12.24 -27.85 -21.89
CA LEU A 244 11.07 -27.96 -22.76
C LEU A 244 10.94 -26.81 -23.76
N LYS A 245 11.86 -25.83 -23.74
CA LYS A 245 11.79 -24.59 -24.53
C LYS A 245 10.43 -23.88 -24.38
N PHE A 246 9.81 -24.04 -23.21
CA PHE A 246 8.54 -23.43 -22.89
C PHE A 246 8.80 -22.05 -22.28
N ASP A 247 8.47 -20.99 -23.02
CA ASP A 247 8.48 -19.63 -22.50
C ASP A 247 7.08 -19.22 -22.00
N ILE A 248 7.05 -18.43 -20.93
CA ILE A 248 5.82 -17.83 -20.44
C ILE A 248 5.26 -16.91 -21.54
N PRO A 249 4.00 -17.10 -21.98
CA PRO A 249 3.39 -16.27 -23.01
C PRO A 249 3.52 -14.77 -22.70
N ILE A 250 3.91 -13.99 -23.70
CA ILE A 250 4.17 -12.54 -23.59
C ILE A 250 2.96 -11.80 -22.99
N PHE A 251 1.73 -12.19 -23.37
CA PHE A 251 0.50 -11.62 -22.84
C PHE A 251 0.37 -11.74 -21.31
N ILE A 252 0.81 -12.86 -20.73
CA ILE A 252 0.75 -13.08 -19.27
C ILE A 252 1.66 -12.07 -18.56
N ASN A 253 2.88 -11.88 -19.07
CA ASN A 253 3.81 -10.90 -18.51
C ASN A 253 3.27 -9.47 -18.60
N HIS A 254 2.67 -9.09 -19.73
CA HIS A 254 2.02 -7.78 -19.87
C HIS A 254 0.86 -7.59 -18.90
N PHE A 255 0.03 -8.63 -18.72
CA PHE A 255 -1.08 -8.60 -17.78
C PHE A 255 -0.60 -8.37 -16.33
N PHE A 256 0.39 -9.15 -15.88
CA PHE A 256 0.97 -8.97 -14.54
C PHE A 256 1.61 -7.61 -14.34
N ASN A 257 2.41 -7.14 -15.31
CA ASN A 257 3.04 -5.83 -15.23
C ASN A 257 1.99 -4.72 -15.13
N ARG A 258 0.90 -4.78 -15.93
CA ARG A 258 -0.17 -3.78 -15.89
C ARG A 258 -0.90 -3.74 -14.56
N ILE A 259 -1.15 -4.90 -13.94
CA ILE A 259 -1.74 -4.99 -12.61
C ILE A 259 -0.83 -4.33 -11.58
N LEU A 260 0.46 -4.68 -11.59
CA LEU A 260 1.44 -4.12 -10.65
C LEU A 260 1.60 -2.60 -10.82
N GLU A 261 1.66 -2.11 -12.06
CA GLU A 261 1.72 -0.68 -12.38
C GLU A 261 0.48 0.05 -11.86
N THR A 262 -0.71 -0.47 -12.14
CA THR A 262 -1.97 0.11 -11.65
C THR A 262 -1.99 0.17 -10.14
N TYR A 263 -1.64 -0.92 -9.48
CA TYR A 263 -1.59 -1.00 -8.03
C TYR A 263 -0.57 -0.01 -7.43
N ASN A 264 0.62 0.11 -8.01
CA ASN A 264 1.64 1.08 -7.59
C ASN A 264 1.14 2.53 -7.72
N MET A 265 0.44 2.86 -8.81
CA MET A 265 -0.14 4.19 -8.99
C MET A 265 -1.17 4.51 -7.91
N LEU A 266 -1.99 3.53 -7.50
CA LEU A 266 -2.99 3.73 -6.46
C LEU A 266 -2.37 3.87 -5.06
N LEU A 267 -1.27 3.16 -4.77
CA LEU A 267 -0.50 3.36 -3.54
C LEU A 267 0.11 4.76 -3.47
N ILE A 268 0.70 5.22 -4.57
CA ILE A 268 1.25 6.58 -4.70
C ILE A 268 0.15 7.61 -4.46
N PHE A 269 -1.02 7.43 -5.10
CA PHE A 269 -2.17 8.31 -4.89
C PHE A 269 -2.59 8.36 -3.42
N SER A 270 -2.74 7.21 -2.78
CA SER A 270 -3.12 7.11 -1.36
C SER A 270 -2.10 7.81 -0.44
N ALA A 271 -0.80 7.65 -0.72
CA ALA A 271 0.26 8.34 0.02
C ALA A 271 0.22 9.86 -0.17
N ILE A 272 -0.05 10.34 -1.39
CA ILE A 272 -0.21 11.78 -1.67
C ILE A 272 -1.43 12.34 -0.93
N ILE A 273 -2.56 11.63 -0.93
CA ILE A 273 -3.76 12.04 -0.19
C ILE A 273 -3.49 12.10 1.32
N SER A 274 -2.81 11.09 1.87
CA SER A 274 -2.42 11.12 3.29
C SER A 274 -1.44 12.25 3.61
N LEU A 275 -0.54 12.59 2.68
CA LEU A 275 0.37 13.73 2.82
C LEU A 275 -0.42 15.05 2.85
N PHE A 276 -1.41 15.23 1.97
CA PHE A 276 -2.28 16.40 2.01
C PHE A 276 -3.06 16.49 3.33
N ASN A 277 -3.59 15.37 3.83
CA ASN A 277 -4.26 15.34 5.13
C ASN A 277 -3.33 15.83 6.26
N PHE A 278 -2.09 15.33 6.28
CA PHE A 278 -1.07 15.80 7.22
C PHE A 278 -0.84 17.32 7.11
N LEU A 279 -0.61 17.82 5.89
CA LEU A 279 -0.31 19.24 5.65
C LEU A 279 -1.49 20.15 6.05
N ILE A 280 -2.71 19.80 5.65
CA ILE A 280 -3.93 20.54 6.00
C ILE A 280 -4.11 20.55 7.52
N SER A 281 -3.98 19.39 8.16
CA SER A 281 -4.08 19.26 9.61
C SER A 281 -3.04 20.11 10.33
N TYR A 282 -1.79 20.10 9.86
CA TYR A 282 -0.72 20.91 10.44
C TYR A 282 -1.00 22.42 10.29
N ILE A 283 -1.41 22.88 9.10
CA ILE A 283 -1.70 24.29 8.83
C ILE A 283 -2.88 24.79 9.67
N ILE A 284 -3.94 24.01 9.79
CA ILE A 284 -5.16 24.40 10.52
C ILE A 284 -4.96 24.32 12.03
N LEU A 285 -4.34 23.25 12.53
CA LEU A 285 -4.25 23.00 13.96
C LEU A 285 -3.14 23.82 14.63
N THR A 286 -2.08 24.21 13.91
CA THR A 286 -0.98 24.98 14.50
C THR A 286 -1.43 26.32 15.09
N PRO A 287 -2.21 27.17 14.39
CA PRO A 287 -2.79 28.39 14.98
C PRO A 287 -3.68 28.10 16.19
N ILE A 288 -4.50 27.04 16.13
CA ILE A 288 -5.40 26.67 17.23
C ILE A 288 -4.60 26.25 18.47
N ASN A 289 -3.52 25.50 18.28
CA ASN A 289 -2.64 25.09 19.36
C ASN A 289 -1.85 26.26 19.95
N LEU A 290 -1.42 27.22 19.14
CA LEU A 290 -0.81 28.45 19.62
C LEU A 290 -1.75 29.20 20.56
N ILE A 291 -3.02 29.33 20.20
CA ILE A 291 -4.04 30.01 21.01
C ILE A 291 -4.34 29.22 22.30
N LYS A 292 -4.46 27.90 22.22
CA LYS A 292 -4.92 27.06 23.34
C LYS A 292 -3.81 26.65 24.31
N ASN A 293 -2.62 26.34 23.78
CA ASN A 293 -1.53 25.69 24.52
C ASN A 293 -0.24 26.55 24.54
N GLY A 294 -0.25 27.74 23.93
CA GLY A 294 0.84 28.73 24.05
C GLY A 294 2.14 28.41 23.29
N GLY A 295 2.12 27.43 22.37
CA GLY A 295 3.32 27.03 21.61
C GLY A 295 3.02 26.45 20.23
N LEU A 296 4.03 26.48 19.35
CA LEU A 296 3.95 25.84 18.04
C LEU A 296 3.83 24.31 18.19
N ILE A 297 3.03 23.67 17.33
CA ILE A 297 2.93 22.21 17.33
C ILE A 297 4.25 21.65 16.81
N ASN A 298 4.97 20.91 17.66
CA ASN A 298 6.00 19.99 17.21
C ASN A 298 5.37 18.60 17.03
N PRO A 299 5.20 18.11 15.80
CA PRO A 299 4.54 16.83 15.55
C PRO A 299 5.47 15.62 15.77
N PHE A 300 6.77 15.86 15.98
CA PHE A 300 7.79 14.83 16.15
C PHE A 300 8.11 14.50 17.61
N THR A 301 7.76 15.38 18.56
CA THR A 301 7.90 15.09 19.99
C THR A 301 6.74 14.23 20.48
N SER A 302 6.99 13.33 21.43
CA SER A 302 5.94 12.62 22.18
C SER A 302 5.20 13.58 23.11
#